data_AF-A0A2G2UZW9-F1
#
_entry.id   AF-A0A2G2UZW9-F1
#
_cell.length_a   1.000
_cell.length_b   1.000
_cell.length_c   1.000
_cell.angle_alpha   90.00
_cell.angle_beta   90.00
_cell.angle_gamma   90.00
#
_symmetry.space_group_name_H-M   'P 1'
#
loop_
_entity.id
_entity.type
_entity.pdbx_description
1 polymer ?
#
loop_
_entity_poly.entity_id
_entity_poly.type
_entity_poly.pdbx_seq_one_letter_code
_entity_poly.pdbx_strand_id
1 'polypeptide(L)'
;MLEILRVSHAVCLKNICSGNLQGHGLRFLKCLYLEHCPELANCSSSYCLDNLQILQIKFCDKFRTLFEDEQPQPSLPKLHRLCLWALPNLESIACIAESLQTLIVGDCPKLQSVNLSTFHSKKLEILQISSCDNLREIVAASDLALPGKMLIRGCPSYIL
;
A
#
# COMPACT_ATOMS: atom_id res chain seq x y z
N MET A 1 18.41 16.06 -5.90
CA MET A 1 17.03 15.89 -5.43
C MET A 1 16.72 14.39 -5.48
N LEU A 2 16.38 13.75 -4.36
CA LEU A 2 16.22 12.30 -4.30
C LEU A 2 14.79 11.91 -4.74
N GLU A 3 14.66 11.29 -5.91
CA GLU A 3 13.35 10.85 -6.44
C GLU A 3 13.06 9.36 -6.14
N ILE A 4 14.09 8.58 -5.87
CA ILE A 4 14.00 7.14 -5.63
C ILE A 4 14.70 6.82 -4.32
N LEU A 5 13.98 6.18 -3.40
CA LEU A 5 14.50 5.72 -2.12
C LEU A 5 14.27 4.21 -2.06
N ARG A 6 15.36 3.48 -1.86
CA ARG A 6 15.35 2.04 -1.65
C ARG A 6 15.94 1.80 -0.27
N VAL A 7 15.16 1.20 0.61
CA VAL A 7 15.62 0.78 1.93
C VAL A 7 15.46 -0.72 2.01
N SER A 8 16.56 -1.41 2.27
CA SER A 8 16.59 -2.87 2.36
C SER A 8 17.32 -3.31 3.62
N HIS A 9 16.82 -4.35 4.29
CA HIS A 9 17.46 -4.94 5.48
C HIS A 9 17.65 -3.95 6.65
N ALA A 10 16.77 -2.94 6.75
CA ALA A 10 16.85 -1.93 7.81
C ALA A 10 16.14 -2.43 9.07
N VAL A 11 16.87 -3.20 9.87
CA VAL A 11 16.35 -3.89 11.07
C VAL A 11 15.82 -2.98 12.17
N CYS A 12 16.24 -1.71 12.21
CA CYS A 12 15.78 -0.73 13.20
C CYS A 12 14.75 0.27 12.64
N LEU A 13 14.38 0.16 11.37
CA LEU A 13 13.47 1.10 10.72
C LEU A 13 12.04 0.84 11.19
N LYS A 14 11.52 1.69 12.07
CA LYS A 14 10.14 1.58 12.58
C LYS A 14 9.11 2.25 11.68
N ASN A 15 9.54 3.32 11.01
CA ASN A 15 8.75 4.12 10.10
C ASN A 15 9.67 4.91 9.16
N ILE A 16 9.07 5.62 8.19
CA ILE A 16 9.82 6.38 7.17
C ILE A 16 9.67 7.89 7.30
N CYS A 17 8.55 8.33 7.86
CA CYS A 17 8.21 9.75 7.95
C CYS A 17 8.32 10.30 9.39
N SER A 18 9.08 9.68 10.30
CA SER A 18 9.28 10.24 11.65
C SER A 18 10.45 11.21 11.78
N GLY A 19 10.35 12.09 12.79
CA GLY A 19 11.43 12.99 13.20
C GLY A 19 11.70 14.12 12.20
N ASN A 20 12.95 14.59 12.15
CA ASN A 20 13.40 15.76 11.39
C ASN A 20 13.22 15.63 9.85
N LEU A 21 12.74 14.48 9.36
CA LEU A 21 12.34 14.25 7.96
C LEU A 21 10.97 14.87 7.61
N GLN A 22 10.23 15.36 8.60
CA GLN A 22 9.02 16.19 8.40
C GLN A 22 9.31 17.49 7.61
N GLY A 23 10.58 17.92 7.57
CA GLY A 23 11.05 19.05 6.77
C GLY A 23 11.52 18.62 5.38
N HIS A 24 10.60 18.56 4.41
CA HIS A 24 10.85 18.65 2.96
C HIS A 24 11.67 17.54 2.25
N GLY A 25 12.36 16.64 2.96
CA GLY A 25 13.30 15.69 2.33
C GLY A 25 12.66 14.67 1.39
N LEU A 26 11.47 14.18 1.71
CA LEU A 26 10.76 13.14 0.93
C LEU A 26 9.71 13.71 -0.04
N ARG A 27 9.47 15.02 -0.04
CA ARG A 27 8.46 15.65 -0.91
C ARG A 27 8.74 15.48 -2.39
N PHE A 28 9.98 15.17 -2.76
CA PHE A 28 10.37 14.95 -4.15
C PHE A 28 10.40 13.48 -4.54
N LEU A 29 10.11 12.60 -3.59
CA LEU A 29 10.17 11.17 -3.79
C LEU A 29 9.03 10.73 -4.72
N LYS A 30 9.40 10.06 -5.80
CA LYS A 30 8.48 9.44 -6.76
C LYS A 30 8.40 7.93 -6.52
N CYS A 31 9.48 7.29 -6.09
CA CYS A 31 9.52 5.84 -5.90
C CYS A 31 10.07 5.48 -4.51
N LEU A 32 9.31 4.69 -3.76
CA LEU A 32 9.69 4.18 -2.45
C LEU A 32 9.65 2.65 -2.47
N TYR A 33 10.80 2.02 -2.20
CA TYR A 33 10.93 0.57 -2.12
C TYR A 33 11.45 0.18 -0.75
N LEU A 34 10.69 -0.62 -0.03
CA LEU A 34 10.99 -1.10 1.32
C LEU A 34 11.01 -2.61 1.34
N GLU A 35 12.15 -3.20 1.66
CA GLU A 35 12.33 -4.65 1.60
C GLU A 35 13.07 -5.15 2.84
N HIS A 36 12.59 -6.22 3.48
CA HIS A 36 13.26 -6.79 4.65
C HIS A 36 13.44 -5.79 5.81
N CYS A 37 12.40 -5.02 6.14
CA CYS A 37 12.38 -4.11 7.29
C CYS A 37 11.46 -4.68 8.38
N PRO A 38 11.94 -5.61 9.23
CA PRO A 38 11.07 -6.37 10.15
C PRO A 38 10.41 -5.51 11.22
N GLU A 39 11.02 -4.38 11.59
CA GLU A 39 10.47 -3.45 12.59
C GLU A 39 9.52 -2.40 12.00
N LEU A 40 9.37 -2.34 10.67
CA LEU A 40 8.55 -1.32 10.00
C LEU A 40 7.07 -1.60 10.26
N ALA A 41 6.39 -0.69 10.96
CA ALA A 41 4.99 -0.85 11.30
C ALA A 41 4.04 -0.18 10.30
N ASN A 42 4.43 0.98 9.75
CA ASN A 42 3.67 1.83 8.83
C ASN A 42 4.57 2.92 8.20
N CYS A 43 4.01 3.76 7.33
CA CYS A 43 4.70 4.93 6.75
C CYS A 43 4.56 6.22 7.59
N SER A 44 3.79 6.21 8.68
CA SER A 44 3.53 7.29 9.66
C SER A 44 2.89 8.59 9.18
N SER A 45 3.11 9.07 7.95
CA SER A 45 2.44 10.27 7.43
C SER A 45 2.44 10.33 5.90
N SER A 46 1.28 10.60 5.30
CA SER A 46 1.15 10.76 3.84
C SER A 46 1.69 12.10 3.34
N TYR A 47 1.68 13.16 4.15
CA TYR A 47 2.11 14.52 3.77
C TYR A 47 3.59 14.60 3.35
N CYS A 48 4.39 13.59 3.71
CA CYS A 48 5.78 13.50 3.29
C CYS A 48 5.93 12.88 1.89
N LEU A 49 4.85 12.33 1.32
CA LEU A 49 4.84 11.46 0.14
C LEU A 49 3.87 11.93 -0.96
N ASP A 50 3.47 13.21 -0.98
CA ASP A 50 2.48 13.76 -1.93
C ASP A 50 2.84 13.55 -3.41
N ASN A 51 4.14 13.44 -3.73
CA ASN A 51 4.63 13.22 -5.09
C ASN A 51 4.91 11.75 -5.42
N LEU A 52 4.61 10.83 -4.48
CA LEU A 52 4.91 9.42 -4.64
C LEU A 52 4.04 8.82 -5.75
N GLN A 53 4.70 8.15 -6.68
CA GLN A 53 4.14 7.52 -7.87
C GLN A 53 4.10 5.99 -7.72
N ILE A 54 5.15 5.43 -7.10
CA ILE A 54 5.33 4.00 -6.88
C ILE A 54 5.65 3.74 -5.41
N LEU A 55 4.86 2.88 -4.77
CA LEU A 55 5.12 2.36 -3.43
C LEU A 55 5.21 0.83 -3.49
N GLN A 56 6.34 0.30 -3.03
CA GLN A 56 6.57 -1.14 -2.89
C GLN A 56 7.05 -1.45 -1.48
N ILE A 57 6.36 -2.38 -0.80
CA ILE A 57 6.72 -2.86 0.54
C ILE A 57 6.71 -4.38 0.53
N LYS A 58 7.84 -5.00 0.88
CA LYS A 58 8.02 -6.44 0.86
C LYS A 58 8.74 -6.97 2.10
N PHE A 59 8.32 -8.13 2.59
CA PHE A 59 9.01 -8.84 3.68
C PHE A 59 9.18 -7.96 4.94
N CYS A 60 8.15 -7.21 5.30
CA CYS A 60 8.12 -6.33 6.47
C CYS A 60 7.14 -6.89 7.49
N ASP A 61 7.63 -7.73 8.39
CA ASP A 61 6.78 -8.59 9.22
C ASP A 61 5.85 -7.81 10.14
N LYS A 62 6.27 -6.68 10.72
CA LYS A 62 5.43 -5.86 11.60
C LYS A 62 4.51 -4.89 10.86
N PHE A 63 4.54 -4.84 9.53
CA PHE A 63 3.76 -3.87 8.77
C PHE A 63 2.27 -4.20 8.83
N ARG A 64 1.45 -3.29 9.37
CA ARG A 64 0.01 -3.53 9.59
C ARG A 64 -0.90 -2.75 8.67
N THR A 65 -0.57 -1.48 8.45
CA THR A 65 -1.35 -0.54 7.66
C THR A 65 -0.40 0.42 6.94
N LEU A 66 -0.86 1.06 5.85
CA LEU A 66 -0.06 2.05 5.14
C LEU A 66 0.25 3.29 6.01
N PHE A 67 -0.77 3.77 6.72
CA PHE A 67 -0.70 4.98 7.54
C PHE A 67 -1.52 4.74 8.82
N GLU A 68 -1.09 5.34 9.91
CA GLU A 68 -1.87 5.39 11.15
C GLU A 68 -2.97 6.46 11.01
N ASP A 69 -4.09 6.28 11.72
CA ASP A 69 -5.34 7.05 11.65
C ASP A 69 -5.18 8.55 11.93
N GLU A 70 -4.58 9.28 11.00
CA GLU A 70 -4.62 10.73 10.96
C GLU A 70 -5.86 11.12 10.14
N GLN A 71 -6.84 11.74 10.80
CA GLN A 71 -7.85 12.53 10.10
C GLN A 71 -7.21 13.87 9.72
N PRO A 72 -7.31 14.35 8.47
CA PRO A 72 -8.01 13.75 7.33
C PRO A 72 -7.29 12.55 6.69
N GLN A 73 -8.08 11.65 6.10
CA GLN A 73 -7.62 10.40 5.47
C GLN A 73 -6.37 10.60 4.61
N PRO A 74 -5.33 9.78 4.78
CA PRO A 74 -4.05 9.95 4.10
C PRO A 74 -4.22 9.89 2.58
N SER A 75 -3.63 10.87 1.88
CA SER A 75 -3.76 11.03 0.43
C SER A 75 -2.41 10.92 -0.28
N LEU A 76 -2.39 10.15 -1.36
CA LEU A 76 -1.27 9.93 -2.27
C LEU A 76 -1.75 10.19 -3.71
N PRO A 77 -1.99 11.46 -4.09
CA PRO A 77 -2.73 11.81 -5.31
C PRO A 77 -2.03 11.38 -6.60
N LYS A 78 -0.70 11.21 -6.57
CA LYS A 78 0.12 10.80 -7.73
C LYS A 78 0.44 9.31 -7.77
N LEU A 79 0.03 8.54 -6.76
CA LEU A 79 0.35 7.12 -6.67
C LEU A 79 -0.42 6.37 -7.75
N HIS A 80 0.32 5.78 -8.70
CA HIS A 80 -0.26 4.98 -9.77
C HIS A 80 0.04 3.48 -9.61
N ARG A 81 1.01 3.11 -8.77
CA ARG A 81 1.35 1.71 -8.48
C ARG A 81 1.59 1.47 -6.99
N LEU A 82 0.84 0.50 -6.44
CA LEU A 82 1.00 0.00 -5.08
C LEU A 82 1.28 -1.51 -5.11
N CYS A 83 2.39 -1.92 -4.50
CA CYS A 83 2.78 -3.33 -4.36
C CYS A 83 3.07 -3.67 -2.90
N LEU A 84 2.31 -4.62 -2.34
CA LEU A 84 2.43 -5.11 -0.97
C LEU A 84 2.64 -6.62 -1.03
N TRP A 85 3.77 -7.13 -0.56
CA TRP A 85 4.11 -8.55 -0.68
C TRP A 85 4.71 -9.14 0.58
N ALA A 86 4.33 -10.35 0.97
CA ALA A 86 4.85 -11.04 2.14
C ALA A 86 4.79 -10.15 3.39
N LEU A 87 3.58 -9.65 3.70
CA LEU A 87 3.29 -8.80 4.86
C LEU A 87 2.37 -9.58 5.80
N PRO A 88 2.91 -10.44 6.69
CA PRO A 88 2.13 -11.38 7.49
C PRO A 88 1.18 -10.72 8.48
N ASN A 89 1.43 -9.45 8.85
CA ASN A 89 0.59 -8.69 9.75
C ASN A 89 -0.23 -7.58 9.07
N LEU A 90 -0.29 -7.53 7.73
CA LEU A 90 -1.11 -6.55 7.02
C LEU A 90 -2.60 -6.83 7.29
N GLU A 91 -3.27 -5.87 7.93
CA GLU A 91 -4.67 -5.98 8.33
C GLU A 91 -5.59 -5.21 7.38
N SER A 92 -5.15 -4.05 6.90
CA SER A 92 -5.95 -3.20 6.01
C SER A 92 -5.08 -2.38 5.05
N ILE A 93 -5.70 -1.99 3.93
CA ILE A 93 -5.10 -1.10 2.93
C ILE A 93 -6.09 0.05 2.74
N ALA A 94 -5.75 1.23 3.26
CA ALA A 94 -6.58 2.42 3.16
C ALA A 94 -5.72 3.67 2.91
N CYS A 95 -5.99 4.34 1.78
CA CYS A 95 -5.48 5.68 1.45
C CYS A 95 -6.25 6.23 0.25
N ILE A 96 -6.37 7.55 0.15
CA ILE A 96 -6.88 8.20 -1.07
C ILE A 96 -5.76 8.15 -2.11
N ALA A 97 -6.02 7.54 -3.28
CA ALA A 97 -5.04 7.39 -4.35
C ALA A 97 -5.75 7.46 -5.71
N GLU A 98 -6.28 8.63 -6.06
CA GLU A 98 -7.13 8.82 -7.25
C GLU A 98 -6.46 8.40 -8.58
N SER A 99 -5.12 8.46 -8.64
CA SER A 99 -4.34 8.08 -9.81
C SER A 99 -3.96 6.60 -9.87
N LEU A 100 -4.42 5.77 -8.93
CA LEU A 100 -4.02 4.36 -8.82
C LEU A 100 -4.42 3.56 -10.06
N GLN A 101 -3.44 2.96 -10.74
CA GLN A 101 -3.65 2.11 -11.93
C GLN A 101 -3.36 0.65 -11.64
N THR A 102 -2.48 0.35 -10.69
CA THR A 102 -2.04 -1.01 -10.38
C THR A 102 -2.00 -1.24 -8.88
N LEU A 103 -2.77 -2.22 -8.42
CA LEU A 103 -2.71 -2.77 -7.07
C LEU A 103 -2.27 -4.24 -7.13
N ILE A 104 -1.15 -4.54 -6.48
CA ILE A 104 -0.63 -5.90 -6.33
C ILE A 104 -0.49 -6.19 -4.85
N VAL A 105 -1.18 -7.22 -4.37
CA VAL A 105 -1.12 -7.69 -2.99
C VAL A 105 -0.82 -9.19 -3.00
N GLY A 106 0.13 -9.66 -2.22
CA GLY A 106 0.27 -11.10 -2.05
C GLY A 106 1.05 -11.57 -0.85
N ASP A 107 0.89 -12.85 -0.52
CA ASP A 107 1.43 -13.47 0.69
C ASP A 107 1.10 -12.63 1.95
N CYS A 108 -0.15 -12.15 2.04
CA CYS A 108 -0.66 -11.34 3.17
C CYS A 108 -1.75 -12.12 3.91
N PRO A 109 -1.41 -13.13 4.72
CA PRO A 109 -2.37 -14.07 5.30
C PRO A 109 -3.38 -13.44 6.26
N LYS A 110 -3.09 -12.31 6.91
CA LYS A 110 -4.04 -11.62 7.81
C LYS A 110 -5.00 -10.66 7.12
N LEU A 111 -4.78 -10.35 5.85
CA LEU A 111 -5.63 -9.41 5.12
C LEU A 111 -7.00 -10.04 4.87
N GLN A 112 -8.05 -9.47 5.46
CA GLN A 112 -9.40 -10.01 5.38
C GLN A 112 -10.25 -9.39 4.28
N SER A 113 -10.02 -8.11 3.98
CA SER A 113 -10.77 -7.39 2.95
C SER A 113 -9.90 -6.38 2.23
N VAL A 114 -10.26 -6.10 0.98
CA VAL A 114 -9.68 -4.99 0.20
C VAL A 114 -10.81 -4.09 -0.25
N ASN A 115 -10.84 -2.86 0.26
CA ASN A 115 -11.85 -1.88 -0.10
C ASN A 115 -11.28 -0.92 -1.15
N LEU A 116 -11.58 -1.20 -2.42
CA LEU A 116 -11.14 -0.41 -3.57
C LEU A 116 -11.74 1.00 -3.56
N SER A 117 -12.90 1.18 -2.92
CA SER A 117 -13.54 2.49 -2.77
C SER A 117 -12.67 3.46 -1.99
N THR A 118 -11.82 2.99 -1.07
CA THR A 118 -10.93 3.87 -0.28
C THR A 118 -9.94 4.65 -1.13
N PHE A 119 -9.58 4.14 -2.31
CA PHE A 119 -8.64 4.79 -3.22
C PHE A 119 -9.25 5.95 -4.02
N HIS A 120 -10.59 6.04 -4.12
CA HIS A 120 -11.30 6.98 -5.01
C HIS A 120 -10.80 6.98 -6.47
N SER A 121 -10.18 5.88 -6.92
CA SER A 121 -9.56 5.83 -8.25
C SER A 121 -10.49 5.25 -9.30
N LYS A 122 -10.77 6.02 -10.35
CA LYS A 122 -11.47 5.55 -11.56
C LYS A 122 -10.52 5.01 -12.63
N LYS A 123 -9.22 4.90 -12.32
CA LYS A 123 -8.15 4.53 -13.26
C LYS A 123 -7.55 3.15 -12.97
N LEU A 124 -8.09 2.40 -12.02
CA LEU A 124 -7.54 1.11 -11.64
C LEU A 124 -7.70 0.10 -12.78
N GLU A 125 -6.58 -0.27 -13.41
CA GLU A 125 -6.55 -1.17 -14.56
C GLU A 125 -6.16 -2.59 -14.16
N ILE A 126 -5.28 -2.73 -13.16
CA ILE A 126 -4.72 -4.01 -12.74
C ILE A 126 -4.95 -4.22 -11.25
N LEU A 127 -5.68 -5.27 -10.92
CA LEU A 127 -5.81 -5.80 -9.57
C LEU A 127 -5.28 -7.24 -9.53
N GLN A 128 -4.21 -7.45 -8.78
CA GLN A 128 -3.68 -8.79 -8.54
C GLN A 128 -3.63 -9.06 -7.05
N ILE A 129 -4.32 -10.12 -6.62
CA ILE A 129 -4.26 -10.61 -5.25
C ILE A 129 -3.86 -12.07 -5.27
N SER A 130 -2.83 -12.45 -4.51
CA SER A 130 -2.36 -13.83 -4.48
C SER A 130 -1.95 -14.30 -3.11
N SER A 131 -2.29 -15.54 -2.74
CA SER A 131 -1.83 -16.14 -1.47
C SER A 131 -2.24 -15.34 -0.22
N CYS A 132 -3.46 -14.78 -0.24
CA CYS A 132 -4.05 -14.09 0.91
C CYS A 132 -5.10 -15.01 1.55
N ASP A 133 -4.66 -15.86 2.48
CA ASP A 133 -5.48 -16.98 2.98
C ASP A 133 -6.79 -16.57 3.65
N ASN A 134 -6.80 -15.45 4.38
CA ASN A 134 -7.99 -14.96 5.07
C ASN A 134 -8.78 -13.91 4.29
N LEU A 135 -8.44 -13.65 3.02
CA LEU A 135 -9.18 -12.69 2.20
C LEU A 135 -10.59 -13.22 1.96
N ARG A 136 -11.62 -12.50 2.42
CA ARG A 136 -13.03 -12.89 2.29
C ARG A 136 -13.79 -12.06 1.27
N GLU A 137 -13.45 -10.78 1.16
CA GLU A 137 -14.19 -9.85 0.31
C GLU A 137 -13.30 -8.81 -0.35
N ILE A 138 -13.74 -8.36 -1.53
CA ILE A 138 -13.19 -7.19 -2.21
C ILE A 138 -14.38 -6.27 -2.47
N VAL A 139 -14.36 -5.11 -1.82
CA VAL A 139 -15.44 -4.14 -1.90
C VAL A 139 -15.07 -3.08 -2.93
N ALA A 140 -15.96 -2.86 -3.91
CA ALA A 140 -15.86 -1.77 -4.88
C ALA A 140 -17.17 -0.97 -4.86
N ALA A 141 -17.10 0.35 -5.05
CA ALA A 141 -18.30 1.16 -5.17
C ALA A 141 -19.02 0.84 -6.49
N SER A 142 -20.33 1.01 -6.52
CA SER A 142 -21.17 0.66 -7.67
C SER A 142 -20.82 1.44 -8.95
N ASP A 143 -20.13 2.57 -8.83
CA ASP A 143 -19.66 3.41 -9.93
C ASP A 143 -18.19 3.18 -10.32
N LEU A 144 -17.46 2.34 -9.58
CA LEU A 144 -16.14 1.86 -9.98
C LEU A 144 -16.30 0.80 -11.06
N ALA A 145 -15.81 1.11 -12.27
CA ALA A 145 -15.62 0.09 -13.28
C ALA A 145 -14.65 -0.97 -12.71
N LEU A 146 -15.01 -2.26 -12.88
CA LEU A 146 -14.10 -3.35 -12.53
C LEU A 146 -12.77 -3.16 -13.29
N PRO A 147 -11.61 -3.45 -12.66
CA PRO A 147 -10.31 -3.32 -13.31
C PRO A 147 -10.24 -4.15 -14.59
N GLY A 148 -9.65 -3.60 -15.65
CA GLY A 148 -9.52 -4.28 -16.94
C GLY A 148 -8.80 -5.64 -16.84
N LYS A 149 -7.95 -5.82 -15.82
CA LYS A 149 -7.31 -7.10 -15.49
C LYS A 149 -7.43 -7.35 -13.99
N MET A 150 -8.30 -8.29 -13.62
CA MET A 150 -8.43 -8.78 -12.24
C MET A 150 -7.96 -10.24 -12.17
N LEU A 151 -7.03 -10.52 -11.25
CA LEU A 151 -6.47 -11.86 -11.05
C LEU A 151 -6.33 -12.16 -9.56
N ILE A 152 -7.16 -13.08 -9.08
CA ILE A 152 -7.18 -13.52 -7.69
C ILE A 152 -6.85 -15.02 -7.69
N ARG A 153 -5.82 -15.43 -6.94
CA ARG A 153 -5.35 -16.82 -6.93
C ARG A 153 -4.75 -17.21 -5.58
N GLY A 154 -4.89 -18.47 -5.18
CA GLY A 154 -4.41 -18.90 -3.86
C GLY A 154 -5.06 -18.12 -2.69
N CYS A 155 -6.31 -17.69 -2.82
CA CYS A 155 -7.06 -17.02 -1.76
C CYS A 155 -8.23 -17.94 -1.35
N PRO A 156 -7.99 -19.00 -0.54
CA PRO A 156 -8.99 -20.03 -0.24
C PRO A 156 -10.25 -19.51 0.46
N SER A 157 -10.16 -18.43 1.24
CA SER A 157 -11.32 -17.84 1.92
C SER A 157 -12.16 -16.90 1.04
N TYR A 158 -11.69 -16.59 -0.18
CA TYR A 158 -12.38 -15.68 -1.09
C TYR A 158 -13.35 -16.48 -1.94
N ILE A 159 -14.64 -16.34 -1.66
CA ILE A 159 -15.73 -17.02 -2.37
C ILE A 159 -16.33 -16.03 -3.37
N LEU A 160 -16.27 -16.38 -4.65
CA LEU A 160 -16.84 -15.61 -5.77
C LEU A 160 -18.37 -15.69 -5.81
#